data_AF-A0A6I5CB03-F1
#
_entry.id   AF-A0A6I5CB03-F1
#
_cell.length_a   1.000
_cell.length_b   1.000
_cell.length_c   1.000
_cell.angle_alpha   90.00
_cell.angle_beta   90.00
_cell.angle_gamma   90.00
#
_symmetry.space_group_name_H-M   'P 1'
#
loop_
_entity.id
_entity.type
_entity.pdbx_description
1 polymer ?
#
loop_
_entity_poly.entity_id
_entity_poly.type
_entity_poly.pdbx_seq_one_letter_code
_entity_poly.pdbx_strand_id
1 'polypeptide(L)'
;ISGTNAHVILEEPPADDEDDLLDPPACDADGTATGPLPLVISARGGAALRAQAERMLTFLAERPEVPLADIGHSLATTRAS
;
A
#
# COMPACT_ATOMS: atom_id res chain seq x y z
N ILE A 1 14.15 38.28 -16.41
CA ILE A 1 13.71 37.30 -15.39
C ILE A 1 14.99 36.72 -14.79
N SER A 2 15.30 37.06 -13.55
CA SER A 2 16.42 36.43 -12.80
C SER A 2 15.91 35.10 -12.26
N GLY A 3 16.54 33.98 -12.61
CA GLY A 3 16.04 32.64 -12.29
C GLY A 3 16.14 32.33 -10.79
N THR A 4 15.05 31.83 -10.19
CA THR A 4 15.03 31.34 -8.81
C THR A 4 15.62 29.92 -8.77
N ASN A 5 16.75 29.73 -8.09
CA ASN A 5 17.32 28.40 -7.84
C ASN A 5 16.77 27.83 -6.53
N ALA A 6 16.41 26.55 -6.53
CA ALA A 6 16.04 25.79 -5.33
C ALA A 6 16.94 24.55 -5.21
N HIS A 7 17.38 24.23 -3.98
CA HIS A 7 18.13 23.03 -3.65
C HIS A 7 17.46 22.34 -2.47
N VAL A 8 17.31 21.02 -2.52
CA VAL A 8 16.70 20.20 -1.47
C VAL A 8 17.70 19.11 -1.07
N ILE A 9 17.90 18.96 0.23
CA ILE A 9 18.63 17.84 0.83
C ILE A 9 17.58 16.91 1.42
N LEU A 10 17.58 15.65 1.01
CA LEU A 10 16.72 14.60 1.55
C LEU A 10 17.56 13.73 2.48
N GLU A 11 17.06 13.49 3.68
CA GLU A 11 17.68 12.61 4.68
C GLU A 11 16.68 11.51 5.07
N GLU A 12 17.18 10.33 5.42
CA GLU A 12 16.37 9.20 5.88
C GLU A 12 15.83 9.48 7.28
N PRO A 13 14.55 9.19 7.58
CA PRO A 13 14.06 9.25 8.95
C PRO A 13 14.79 8.22 9.82
N PRO A 14 14.88 8.42 11.15
CA PRO A 14 15.33 7.35 12.04
C PRO A 14 14.44 6.12 11.83
N ALA A 15 15.02 4.92 11.97
CA ALA A 15 14.24 3.69 11.93
C ALA A 15 13.20 3.72 13.05
N ASP A 16 11.93 3.51 12.72
CA ASP A 16 10.88 3.29 13.72
C ASP A 16 11.11 1.91 14.36
N ASP A 17 11.07 1.84 15.69
CA ASP A 17 11.13 0.57 16.40
C ASP A 17 9.87 -0.24 16.07
N GLU A 18 10.04 -1.43 15.50
CA GLU A 18 8.96 -2.31 15.01
C GLU A 18 7.95 -2.73 16.09
N ASP A 19 8.23 -2.41 17.36
CA ASP A 19 7.43 -2.73 18.55
C ASP A 19 6.19 -1.82 18.76
N ASP A 20 6.06 -0.69 18.05
CA ASP A 20 4.91 0.24 18.18
C ASP A 20 3.73 -0.11 17.26
N LEU A 21 3.79 -1.23 16.52
CA LEU A 21 2.71 -1.68 15.66
C LEU A 21 1.57 -2.29 16.50
N LEU A 22 0.48 -1.53 16.56
CA LEU A 22 -0.85 -1.88 17.09
C LEU A 22 -1.24 -3.35 16.87
N ASP A 23 -1.99 -3.89 17.85
CA ASP A 23 -2.60 -5.23 17.88
C ASP A 23 -2.87 -5.77 16.45
N PRO A 24 -2.23 -6.87 16.03
CA PRO A 24 -2.44 -7.39 14.70
C PRO A 24 -3.94 -7.69 14.50
N PRO A 25 -4.48 -7.53 13.28
CA PRO A 25 -5.81 -8.05 12.97
C PRO A 25 -5.89 -9.52 13.38
N ALA A 26 -7.09 -10.11 13.52
CA ALA A 26 -7.28 -11.49 13.95
C ALA A 26 -6.60 -12.51 13.01
N CYS A 27 -5.30 -12.67 13.20
CA CYS A 27 -4.42 -13.60 12.55
C CYS A 27 -4.37 -14.86 13.41
N ASP A 28 -4.19 -16.01 12.78
CA ASP A 28 -3.78 -17.20 13.51
C ASP A 28 -2.35 -17.06 14.05
N ALA A 29 -1.89 -18.06 14.80
CA ALA A 29 -0.57 -18.07 15.41
C ALA A 29 0.59 -17.96 14.40
N ASP A 30 0.31 -18.16 13.10
CA ASP A 30 1.26 -18.06 12.00
C ASP A 30 1.14 -16.72 11.24
N GLY A 31 0.34 -15.77 11.73
CA GLY A 31 0.18 -14.45 11.10
C GLY A 31 -0.70 -14.44 9.84
N THR A 32 -1.43 -15.52 9.58
CA THR A 32 -2.28 -15.65 8.40
C THR A 32 -3.67 -15.09 8.69
N ALA A 33 -4.17 -14.25 7.79
CA ALA A 33 -5.53 -13.73 7.89
C ALA A 33 -6.54 -14.88 7.83
N THR A 34 -7.39 -14.97 8.87
CA THR A 34 -8.32 -16.10 9.07
C THR A 34 -9.52 -16.12 8.10
N GLY A 35 -9.55 -15.24 7.08
CA GLY A 35 -10.67 -15.09 6.14
C GLY A 35 -10.33 -14.27 4.89
N PRO A 36 -11.26 -14.17 3.93
CA PRO A 36 -11.03 -13.43 2.69
C PRO A 36 -10.78 -11.95 2.96
N LEU A 37 -9.73 -11.40 2.34
CA LEU A 37 -9.35 -9.99 2.44
C LEU A 37 -9.85 -9.20 1.23
N PRO A 38 -10.67 -8.16 1.40
CA PRO A 38 -11.13 -7.34 0.29
C PRO A 38 -10.01 -6.42 -0.22
N LEU A 39 -9.66 -6.56 -1.51
CA LEU A 39 -8.77 -5.63 -2.21
C LEU A 39 -9.62 -4.65 -3.03
N VAL A 40 -9.88 -3.47 -2.48
CA VAL A 40 -10.75 -2.47 -3.12
C VAL A 40 -9.95 -1.67 -4.15
N ILE A 41 -10.48 -1.58 -5.37
CA ILE A 41 -9.90 -0.78 -6.45
C ILE A 41 -10.97 0.09 -7.10
N SER A 42 -10.69 1.39 -7.19
CA SER A 42 -11.55 2.40 -7.81
C SER A 42 -10.82 3.09 -8.96
N ALA A 43 -11.58 3.62 -9.91
CA ALA A 43 -11.07 4.48 -10.98
C ALA A 43 -12.21 5.23 -11.68
N ARG A 44 -11.88 6.31 -12.38
CA ARG A 44 -12.84 7.09 -13.17
C ARG A 44 -13.17 6.40 -14.50
N GLY A 45 -14.07 5.42 -14.45
CA GLY A 45 -14.61 4.70 -15.60
C GLY A 45 -13.95 3.35 -15.88
N GLY A 46 -14.60 2.54 -16.72
CA GLY A 46 -14.25 1.12 -16.87
C GLY A 46 -12.87 0.84 -17.48
N ALA A 47 -12.39 1.68 -18.39
CA ALA A 47 -11.04 1.51 -18.95
C ALA A 47 -9.96 1.76 -17.89
N ALA A 48 -10.12 2.83 -17.11
CA ALA A 48 -9.21 3.16 -16.02
C ALA A 48 -9.23 2.10 -14.91
N LEU A 49 -10.40 1.51 -14.63
CA LEU A 49 -10.53 0.44 -13.64
C LEU A 49 -9.77 -0.82 -14.06
N ARG A 50 -9.87 -1.22 -15.34
CA ARG A 50 -9.09 -2.36 -15.87
C ARG A 50 -7.60 -2.10 -15.76
N ALA A 51 -7.14 -0.91 -16.14
CA ALA A 51 -5.74 -0.54 -16.01
C ALA A 51 -5.25 -0.55 -14.56
N GLN A 52 -6.09 -0.16 -13.59
CA GLN A 52 -5.75 -0.25 -12.16
C GLN A 52 -5.69 -1.71 -11.69
N ALA A 53 -6.60 -2.56 -12.14
CA ALA A 53 -6.59 -3.99 -11.83
C ALA A 53 -5.35 -4.70 -12.40
N GLU A 54 -4.94 -4.37 -13.63
CA GLU A 54 -3.72 -4.91 -14.26
C GLU A 54 -2.45 -4.50 -13.49
N ARG A 55 -2.37 -3.24 -13.05
CA ARG A 55 -1.27 -2.77 -12.18
C ARG A 55 -1.25 -3.50 -10.84
N MET A 56 -2.42 -3.70 -10.23
CA MET A 56 -2.53 -4.44 -8.97
C MET A 56 -2.06 -5.89 -9.14
N LEU A 57 -2.48 -6.56 -10.21
CA LEU A 57 -2.06 -7.92 -10.51
C LEU A 57 -0.53 -8.01 -10.69
N THR A 58 0.06 -7.07 -11.43
CA THR A 58 1.51 -7.00 -11.63
C THR A 58 2.25 -6.81 -10.31
N PHE A 59 1.78 -5.88 -9.47
CA PHE A 59 2.38 -5.64 -8.16
C PHE A 59 2.35 -6.88 -7.26
N LEU A 60 1.21 -7.58 -7.18
CA LEU A 60 1.08 -8.80 -6.39
C LEU A 60 2.00 -9.93 -6.89
N ALA A 61 2.23 -10.02 -8.20
CA ALA A 61 3.12 -11.01 -8.77
C ALA A 61 4.60 -10.70 -8.53
N GLU A 62 4.97 -9.41 -8.55
CA GLU A 62 6.36 -8.97 -8.36
C GLU A 62 6.77 -8.85 -6.89
N ARG A 63 5.80 -8.73 -5.97
CA ARG A 63 6.02 -8.50 -4.53
C ARG A 63 5.26 -9.50 -3.64
N PRO A 64 5.52 -10.81 -3.76
CA PRO A 64 4.84 -11.83 -2.94
C PRO A 64 5.20 -11.73 -1.44
N GLU A 65 6.27 -11.02 -1.09
CA GLU A 65 6.71 -10.80 0.29
C GLU A 65 5.81 -9.83 1.08
N VAL A 66 4.99 -9.02 0.40
CA VAL A 66 4.14 -8.02 1.06
C VAL A 66 2.85 -8.68 1.55
N PRO A 67 2.50 -8.58 2.85
CA PRO A 67 1.27 -9.16 3.37
C PRO A 67 0.02 -8.61 2.70
N LEU A 68 -0.90 -9.50 2.29
CA LEU A 68 -2.18 -9.10 1.69
C LEU A 68 -3.03 -8.21 2.61
N ALA A 69 -2.89 -8.37 3.93
CA ALA A 69 -3.59 -7.55 4.92
C ALA A 69 -3.17 -6.08 4.82
N ASP A 70 -1.87 -5.80 4.68
CA ASP A 70 -1.33 -4.45 4.56
C ASP A 70 -1.72 -3.80 3.23
N ILE A 71 -1.76 -4.60 2.16
CA ILE A 71 -2.25 -4.16 0.85
C ILE A 71 -3.73 -3.78 0.95
N GLY A 72 -4.55 -4.66 1.52
CA GLY A 72 -5.98 -4.41 1.72
C GLY A 72 -6.25 -3.17 2.59
N HIS A 73 -5.53 -3.04 3.70
CA HIS A 73 -5.59 -1.87 4.58
C HIS A 73 -5.24 -0.59 3.80
N SER A 74 -4.09 -0.59 3.13
CA SER A 74 -3.61 0.55 2.36
C SER A 74 -4.60 0.96 1.27
N LEU A 75 -5.18 -0.01 0.56
CA LEU A 75 -6.19 0.25 -0.47
C LEU A 75 -7.45 0.89 0.10
N ALA A 76 -7.87 0.47 1.29
CA ALA A 76 -9.07 0.99 1.94
C ALA A 76 -8.87 2.38 2.57
N THR A 77 -7.68 2.67 3.12
CA THR A 77 -7.48 3.86 3.97
C THR A 77 -6.69 4.99 3.32
N THR A 78 -5.85 4.69 2.31
CA THR A 78 -4.93 5.68 1.74
C THR A 78 -5.25 6.08 0.30
N ARG A 79 -6.15 5.35 -0.37
CA ARG A 79 -6.52 5.63 -1.77
C ARG A 79 -7.77 6.49 -1.83
N ALA A 80 -7.75 7.47 -2.74
CA ALA A 80 -8.93 8.24 -3.05
C ALA A 80 -9.96 7.36 -3.78
N SER A 81 -11.24 7.55 -3.48
CA SER A 81 -12.36 6.92 -4.19
C SER A 81 -12.66 7.60 -5.52
#